data_AF-A0A537LKA7-F1
#
_entry.id   AF-A0A537LKA7-F1
#
_cell.length_a   1.000
_cell.length_b   1.000
_cell.length_c   1.000
_cell.angle_alpha   90.00
_cell.angle_beta   90.00
_cell.angle_gamma   90.00
#
_symmetry.space_group_name_H-M   'P 1'
#
loop_
_entity.id
_entity.type
_entity.pdbx_description
1 polymer ?
#
loop_
_entity_poly.entity_id
_entity_poly.type
_entity_poly.pdbx_seq_one_letter_code
_entity_poly.pdbx_strand_id
1 'polypeptide(L)'
;MGARPDMVTGPAGGRRPRPQTDLGGATLGITRTLAAFASEASAIPDGIVAETKRLVLDTLGCILGGWTTAKGRLAAELAADLGGTPQAAIFGSGLRVSVDHASFANAELANALDGDAGFLNVAHIVPVILPAVLATGEAVGAGGRRILEAAIV
;
A
#
# COMPACT_ATOMS: atom_id res chain seq x y z
N MET A 1 36.78 -46.04 -11.06
CA MET A 1 35.52 -46.80 -11.01
C MET A 1 34.54 -45.98 -10.19
N GLY A 2 33.57 -45.32 -10.84
CA GLY A 2 32.64 -44.41 -10.16
C GLY A 2 31.85 -43.58 -11.16
N ALA A 3 30.93 -44.23 -11.87
CA ALA A 3 29.98 -43.57 -12.76
C ALA A 3 29.03 -42.70 -11.93
N ARG A 4 28.84 -41.44 -12.33
CA ARG A 4 27.74 -40.60 -11.83
C ARG A 4 26.52 -40.87 -12.73
N PRO A 5 25.31 -41.06 -12.17
CA PRO A 5 24.11 -41.31 -12.96
C PRO A 5 23.61 -40.01 -13.60
N ASP A 6 23.09 -40.16 -14.81
CA ASP A 6 22.65 -39.12 -15.71
C ASP A 6 21.42 -38.38 -15.16
N MET A 7 21.49 -37.04 -15.14
CA MET A 7 20.34 -36.19 -14.84
C MET A 7 19.32 -36.30 -15.98
N VAL A 8 18.12 -36.76 -15.63
CA VAL A 8 16.94 -36.77 -16.49
C VAL A 8 16.63 -35.36 -16.97
N THR A 9 16.84 -35.09 -18.26
CA THR A 9 16.36 -33.89 -18.96
C THR A 9 14.86 -34.06 -19.21
N GLY A 10 14.03 -33.41 -18.39
CA GLY A 10 12.59 -33.26 -18.68
C GLY A 10 12.36 -32.40 -19.93
N PRO A 11 11.25 -32.61 -20.67
CA PRO A 11 10.99 -31.87 -21.89
C PRO A 11 10.78 -30.38 -21.59
N ALA A 12 11.40 -29.53 -22.41
CA ALA A 12 11.24 -28.08 -22.37
C ALA A 12 9.75 -27.73 -22.57
N GLY A 13 9.05 -27.44 -21.47
CA GLY A 13 7.66 -26.99 -21.50
C GLY A 13 7.55 -25.68 -22.27
N GLY A 14 6.99 -25.74 -23.48
CA GLY A 14 6.71 -24.57 -24.30
C GLY A 14 5.85 -23.57 -23.51
N ARG A 15 6.35 -22.35 -23.36
CA ARG A 15 5.63 -21.26 -22.70
C ARG A 15 4.35 -20.99 -23.48
N ARG A 16 3.18 -21.23 -22.89
CA ARG A 16 1.89 -20.87 -23.52
C ARG A 16 1.90 -19.37 -23.83
N PRO A 17 1.41 -18.94 -25.01
CA PRO A 17 1.28 -17.51 -25.32
C PRO A 17 0.39 -16.85 -24.27
N ARG A 18 0.84 -15.71 -23.74
CA ARG A 18 0.03 -14.93 -22.78
C ARG A 18 -1.19 -14.37 -23.53
N PRO A 19 -2.40 -14.43 -22.94
CA PRO A 19 -3.56 -13.79 -23.54
C PRO A 19 -3.31 -12.29 -23.68
N GLN A 20 -3.53 -11.77 -24.89
CA GLN A 20 -3.42 -10.37 -25.24
C GLN A 20 -4.83 -9.78 -25.31
N THR A 21 -5.10 -8.69 -24.59
CA THR A 21 -6.33 -7.92 -24.72
C THR A 21 -6.10 -6.77 -25.71
N ASP A 22 -6.92 -6.72 -26.76
CA ASP A 22 -6.83 -5.75 -27.86
C ASP A 22 -7.57 -4.45 -27.49
N LEU A 23 -6.82 -3.35 -27.43
CA LEU A 23 -7.32 -1.98 -27.36
C LEU A 23 -6.60 -1.16 -28.44
N GLY A 24 -6.82 -1.49 -29.71
CA GLY A 24 -6.46 -0.62 -30.84
C GLY A 24 -4.96 -0.50 -31.09
N GLY A 25 -4.41 -1.46 -31.85
CA GLY A 25 -3.24 -1.23 -32.71
C GLY A 25 -1.85 -1.44 -32.10
N ALA A 26 -1.70 -1.49 -30.77
CA ALA A 26 -0.48 -1.96 -30.13
C ALA A 26 -0.80 -2.68 -28.82
N THR A 27 -0.58 -3.99 -28.75
CA THR A 27 -0.77 -4.74 -27.51
C THR A 27 0.27 -4.32 -26.47
N LEU A 28 -0.08 -3.39 -25.58
CA LEU A 28 0.69 -3.17 -24.37
C LEU A 28 0.58 -4.42 -23.47
N GLY A 29 1.71 -4.89 -22.92
CA GLY A 29 1.66 -5.93 -21.90
C GLY A 29 0.94 -5.45 -20.64
N ILE A 30 0.27 -6.35 -19.90
CA ILE A 30 -0.56 -6.04 -18.72
C ILE A 30 0.13 -5.07 -17.74
N THR A 31 1.40 -5.29 -17.41
CA THR A 31 2.17 -4.39 -16.53
C THR A 31 2.23 -2.96 -17.04
N ARG A 32 2.40 -2.79 -18.36
CA ARG A 32 2.47 -1.48 -18.99
C ARG A 32 1.10 -0.80 -18.99
N THR A 33 0.02 -1.55 -19.19
CA THR A 33 -1.35 -1.04 -19.07
C THR A 33 -1.64 -0.52 -17.66
N LEU A 34 -1.27 -1.29 -16.62
CA LEU A 34 -1.44 -0.85 -15.23
C LEU A 34 -0.59 0.37 -14.88
N ALA A 35 0.66 0.40 -15.34
CA ALA A 35 1.54 1.55 -15.13
C ALA A 35 0.98 2.81 -15.80
N ALA A 36 0.50 2.71 -17.05
CA ALA A 36 -0.12 3.82 -17.77
C ALA A 36 -1.37 4.31 -17.05
N PHE A 37 -2.26 3.39 -16.62
CA PHE A 37 -3.43 3.74 -15.83
C PHE A 37 -3.05 4.52 -14.57
N ALA A 38 -2.06 4.04 -13.81
CA ALA A 38 -1.65 4.69 -12.57
C ALA A 38 -1.01 6.08 -12.79
N SER A 39 -0.22 6.25 -13.84
CA SER A 39 0.45 7.52 -14.12
C SER A 39 -0.42 8.56 -14.81
N GLU A 40 -1.45 8.13 -15.54
CA GLU A 40 -2.32 8.99 -16.36
C GLU A 40 -3.72 9.17 -15.75
N ALA A 41 -3.97 8.56 -14.59
CA ALA A 41 -5.23 8.69 -13.87
C ALA A 41 -5.59 10.18 -13.69
N SER A 42 -6.67 10.57 -14.35
CA SER A 42 -7.19 11.94 -14.37
C SER A 42 -8.71 11.90 -14.34
N ALA A 43 -9.34 13.01 -13.91
CA ALA A 43 -10.78 13.15 -13.77
C ALA A 43 -11.42 12.13 -12.80
N ILE A 44 -11.03 12.19 -11.53
CA ILE A 44 -11.62 11.40 -10.45
C ILE A 44 -13.05 11.93 -10.16
N PRO A 45 -14.09 11.10 -10.20
CA PRO A 45 -15.45 11.53 -9.88
C PRO A 45 -15.58 12.04 -8.44
N ASP A 46 -16.39 13.09 -8.23
CA ASP A 46 -16.58 13.71 -6.91
C ASP A 46 -17.05 12.73 -5.83
N GLY A 47 -17.86 11.74 -6.21
CA GLY A 47 -18.30 10.69 -5.29
C GLY A 47 -17.16 9.82 -4.75
N ILE A 48 -16.15 9.53 -5.59
CA ILE A 48 -14.96 8.78 -5.18
C ILE A 48 -14.12 9.65 -4.24
N VAL A 49 -13.92 10.93 -4.57
CA VAL A 49 -13.20 11.88 -3.70
C VAL A 49 -13.88 11.99 -2.32
N ALA A 50 -15.21 12.05 -2.30
CA ALA A 50 -15.98 12.12 -1.06
C ALA A 50 -15.78 10.85 -0.21
N GLU A 51 -15.83 9.67 -0.83
CA GLU A 51 -15.65 8.41 -0.12
C GLU A 51 -14.21 8.23 0.38
N THR A 52 -13.20 8.56 -0.42
CA THR A 52 -11.80 8.51 0.01
C THR A 52 -11.55 9.41 1.22
N LYS A 53 -12.20 10.58 1.31
CA LYS A 53 -12.12 11.42 2.51
C LYS A 53 -12.71 10.73 3.75
N ARG A 54 -13.78 9.93 3.59
CA ARG A 54 -14.32 9.12 4.70
C ARG A 54 -13.35 8.02 5.10
N LEU A 55 -12.72 7.35 4.13
CA LEU A 55 -11.69 6.33 4.40
C LEU A 55 -10.46 6.92 5.11
N VAL A 56 -10.05 8.14 4.76
CA VAL A 56 -8.99 8.87 5.49
C VAL A 56 -9.42 9.11 6.94
N LEU A 57 -10.64 9.58 7.17
CA LEU A 57 -11.15 9.82 8.51
C LEU A 57 -11.26 8.53 9.33
N ASP A 58 -11.78 7.46 8.73
CA ASP A 58 -11.84 6.10 9.29
C ASP A 58 -10.45 5.62 9.72
N THR A 59 -9.48 5.67 8.81
CA THR A 59 -8.09 5.27 9.06
C THR A 59 -7.48 6.04 10.24
N LEU A 60 -7.66 7.36 10.29
CA LEU A 60 -7.15 8.17 11.40
C LEU A 60 -7.82 7.80 12.73
N GLY A 61 -9.13 7.53 12.72
CA GLY A 61 -9.87 7.04 13.88
C GLY A 61 -9.34 5.69 14.38
N CYS A 62 -9.14 4.74 13.47
CA CYS A 62 -8.58 3.43 13.77
C CYS A 62 -7.15 3.52 14.29
N ILE A 63 -6.30 4.40 13.72
CA ILE A 63 -4.94 4.63 14.22
C ILE A 63 -4.95 5.10 15.67
N LEU A 64 -5.78 6.11 15.99
CA LEU A 64 -5.91 6.62 17.35
C LEU A 64 -6.44 5.56 18.31
N GLY A 65 -7.43 4.76 17.88
CA GLY A 65 -7.93 3.62 18.64
C GLY A 65 -6.89 2.52 18.81
N GLY A 66 -6.04 2.29 17.81
CA GLY A 66 -5.01 1.25 17.80
C GLY A 66 -3.97 1.40 18.90
N TRP A 67 -3.71 2.62 19.35
CA TRP A 67 -2.87 2.91 20.52
C TRP A 67 -3.37 2.27 21.82
N THR A 68 -4.66 1.94 21.91
CA THR A 68 -5.22 1.22 23.08
C THR A 68 -4.85 -0.26 23.10
N THR A 69 -4.39 -0.81 21.97
CA THR A 69 -4.00 -2.22 21.84
C THR A 69 -2.50 -2.44 22.10
N ALA A 70 -2.12 -3.64 22.53
CA ALA A 70 -0.70 -4.00 22.64
C ALA A 70 -0.04 -4.10 21.25
N LYS A 71 -0.74 -4.64 20.25
CA LYS A 71 -0.28 -4.77 18.86
C LYS A 71 0.16 -3.42 18.30
N GLY A 72 -0.73 -2.43 18.32
CA GLY A 72 -0.47 -1.10 17.78
C GLY A 72 0.69 -0.39 18.48
N ARG A 73 0.74 -0.47 19.82
CA ARG A 73 1.86 0.12 20.60
C ARG A 73 3.21 -0.50 20.25
N LEU A 74 3.29 -1.83 20.24
CA LEU A 74 4.54 -2.53 19.94
C LEU A 74 5.05 -2.23 18.51
N ALA A 75 4.14 -2.09 17.54
CA ALA A 75 4.52 -1.70 16.18
C ALA A 75 5.05 -0.26 16.11
N ALA A 76 4.41 0.67 16.83
CA ALA A 76 4.85 2.06 16.89
C ALA A 76 6.18 2.22 17.63
N GLU A 77 6.38 1.49 18.73
CA GLU A 77 7.64 1.42 19.48
C GLU A 77 8.76 0.86 18.58
N LEU A 78 8.50 -0.25 17.87
CA LEU A 78 9.48 -0.82 16.94
C LEU A 78 9.90 0.18 15.86
N ALA A 79 8.95 0.89 15.25
CA ALA A 79 9.26 1.92 14.26
C ALA A 79 10.07 3.09 14.85
N ALA A 80 9.75 3.52 16.07
CA ALA A 80 10.48 4.56 16.77
C ALA A 80 11.92 4.13 17.09
N ASP A 81 12.12 2.88 17.54
CA ASP A 81 13.43 2.32 17.86
C ASP A 81 14.31 2.15 16.63
N LEU A 82 13.73 1.73 15.50
CA LEU A 82 14.44 1.67 14.21
C LEU A 82 14.81 3.07 13.69
N GLY A 83 14.03 4.09 14.05
CA GLY A 83 14.33 5.50 13.80
C GLY A 83 14.42 5.86 12.31
N GLY A 84 15.54 6.47 11.91
CA GLY A 84 15.78 6.95 10.54
C GLY A 84 15.59 8.45 10.37
N THR A 85 15.69 8.93 9.11
CA THR A 85 15.52 10.36 8.79
C THR A 85 14.10 10.79 9.13
N PRO A 86 13.87 11.87 9.91
CA PRO A 86 12.54 12.26 10.39
C PRO A 86 11.68 12.90 9.28
N GLN A 87 11.12 12.07 8.41
CA GLN A 87 10.39 12.45 7.21
C GLN A 87 8.88 12.47 7.41
N ALA A 88 8.35 11.56 8.22
CA ALA A 88 6.92 11.40 8.45
C ALA A 88 6.62 11.06 9.92
N ALA A 89 5.42 11.41 10.38
CA ALA A 89 4.98 11.20 11.74
C ALA A 89 4.39 9.79 11.96
N ILE A 90 4.64 9.24 13.14
CA ILE A 90 3.78 8.20 13.69
C ILE A 90 2.59 8.92 14.33
N PHE A 91 1.40 8.76 13.76
CA PHE A 91 0.25 9.55 14.17
C PHE A 91 -0.18 9.21 15.60
N GLY A 92 -0.38 10.26 16.40
CA GLY A 92 -0.74 10.14 17.81
C GLY A 92 0.44 10.02 18.79
N SER A 93 1.69 9.86 18.33
CA SER A 93 2.86 9.76 19.23
C SER A 93 3.67 11.06 19.39
N GLY A 94 3.58 11.98 18.42
CA GLY A 94 4.45 13.17 18.36
C GLY A 94 5.87 12.88 17.85
N LEU A 95 6.17 11.63 17.48
CA LEU A 95 7.47 11.22 16.93
C LEU A 95 7.46 11.26 15.40
N ARG A 96 8.63 11.54 14.81
CA ARG A 96 8.87 11.45 13.37
C ARG A 96 10.03 10.50 13.09
N VAL A 97 9.87 9.65 12.08
CA VAL A 97 10.81 8.60 11.66
C VAL A 97 10.91 8.59 10.13
N SER A 98 11.64 7.64 9.53
CA SER A 98 11.67 7.48 8.08
C SER A 98 10.28 7.15 7.52
N VAL A 99 10.05 7.52 6.26
CA VAL A 99 8.72 7.40 5.62
C VAL A 99 8.19 5.96 5.67
N ASP A 100 9.06 4.97 5.49
CA ASP A 100 8.75 3.55 5.50
C ASP A 100 8.41 3.05 6.92
N HIS A 101 9.15 3.47 7.94
CA HIS A 101 8.84 3.12 9.34
C HIS A 101 7.54 3.78 9.82
N ALA A 102 7.29 5.03 9.46
CA ALA A 102 6.04 5.71 9.77
C ALA A 102 4.86 5.03 9.07
N SER A 103 5.02 4.64 7.81
CA SER A 103 4.01 3.89 7.04
C SER A 103 3.66 2.57 7.73
N PHE A 104 4.68 1.80 8.14
CA PHE A 104 4.51 0.54 8.86
C PHE A 104 3.76 0.73 10.18
N ALA A 105 4.24 1.65 11.04
CA ALA A 105 3.62 1.88 12.34
C ALA A 105 2.15 2.33 12.22
N ASN A 106 1.88 3.28 11.32
CA ASN A 106 0.54 3.78 11.10
C ASN A 106 -0.38 2.71 10.47
N ALA A 107 0.14 1.80 9.64
CA ALA A 107 -0.62 0.67 9.12
C ALA A 107 -1.00 -0.34 10.21
N GLU A 108 -0.05 -0.71 11.07
CA GLU A 108 -0.32 -1.61 12.18
C GLU A 108 -1.27 -1.01 13.21
N LEU A 109 -1.16 0.30 13.48
CA LEU A 109 -2.11 1.04 14.31
C LEU A 109 -3.51 1.07 13.68
N ALA A 110 -3.62 1.35 12.37
CA ALA A 110 -4.91 1.37 11.67
C ALA A 110 -5.61 0.01 11.72
N ASN A 111 -4.88 -1.08 11.51
CA ASN A 111 -5.40 -2.44 11.51
C ASN A 111 -5.41 -3.10 12.92
N ALA A 112 -5.15 -2.33 13.99
CA ALA A 112 -4.98 -2.92 15.31
C ALA A 112 -6.29 -3.43 15.93
N LEU A 113 -7.40 -2.77 15.60
CA LEU A 113 -8.73 -3.03 16.17
C LEU A 113 -9.59 -3.96 15.32
N ASP A 114 -9.14 -4.33 14.11
CA ASP A 114 -9.96 -5.03 13.12
C ASP A 114 -11.29 -4.30 12.83
N GLY A 115 -11.23 -2.96 12.86
CA GLY A 115 -12.38 -2.07 12.73
C GLY A 115 -12.27 -1.08 11.57
N ASP A 116 -11.21 -1.18 10.78
CA ASP A 116 -11.00 -0.39 9.57
C ASP A 116 -11.93 -0.84 8.43
N ALA A 117 -12.04 0.00 7.40
CA ALA A 117 -12.82 -0.31 6.21
C ALA A 117 -12.36 -1.60 5.48
N GLY A 118 -13.19 -2.64 5.58
CA GLY A 118 -13.05 -3.89 4.84
C GLY A 118 -13.66 -3.85 3.44
N PHE A 119 -13.08 -4.61 2.51
CA PHE A 119 -13.62 -4.84 1.17
C PHE A 119 -14.35 -6.19 1.11
N LEU A 120 -15.68 -6.16 1.13
CA LEU A 120 -16.57 -7.33 1.01
C LEU A 120 -16.26 -8.47 1.99
N ASN A 121 -15.67 -8.19 3.16
CA ASN A 121 -15.13 -9.17 4.11
C ASN A 121 -14.06 -10.12 3.50
N VAL A 122 -13.46 -9.74 2.38
CA VAL A 122 -12.42 -10.52 1.69
C VAL A 122 -11.03 -9.94 2.00
N ALA A 123 -10.91 -8.63 2.18
CA ALA A 123 -9.61 -7.99 2.38
C ALA A 123 -9.69 -6.67 3.16
N HIS A 124 -8.63 -6.40 3.91
CA HIS A 124 -8.35 -5.11 4.55
C HIS A 124 -7.31 -4.36 3.70
N ILE A 125 -7.78 -3.57 2.74
CA ILE A 125 -6.92 -2.90 1.76
C ILE A 125 -6.55 -1.49 2.24
N VAL A 126 -7.53 -0.78 2.80
CA VAL A 126 -7.42 0.61 3.25
C VAL A 126 -6.34 0.84 4.31
N PRO A 127 -6.21 0.03 5.39
CA PRO A 127 -5.21 0.27 6.42
C PRO A 127 -3.77 0.02 5.96
N VAL A 128 -3.57 -0.53 4.75
CA VAL A 128 -2.25 -0.69 4.15
C VAL A 128 -1.93 0.51 3.24
N ILE A 129 -2.87 0.93 2.40
CA ILE A 129 -2.65 1.98 1.41
C ILE A 129 -2.59 3.36 2.05
N LEU A 130 -3.59 3.72 2.85
CA LEU A 130 -3.70 5.11 3.35
C LEU A 130 -2.55 5.53 4.26
N PRO A 131 -2.07 4.70 5.20
CA PRO A 131 -0.90 5.04 6.00
C PRO A 131 0.35 5.31 5.17
N ALA A 132 0.60 4.52 4.12
CA ALA A 132 1.73 4.73 3.21
C ALA A 132 1.60 6.02 2.40
N VAL A 133 0.41 6.30 1.87
CA VAL A 133 0.13 7.52 1.09
C VAL A 133 0.23 8.77 1.98
N LEU A 134 -0.29 8.72 3.21
CA LEU A 134 -0.23 9.83 4.16
C LEU A 134 1.21 10.12 4.61
N ALA A 135 1.97 9.08 4.97
CA ALA A 135 3.38 9.25 5.35
C ALA A 135 4.23 9.78 4.18
N THR A 136 4.03 9.26 2.98
CA THR A 136 4.72 9.75 1.78
C THR A 136 4.32 11.19 1.46
N GLY A 137 3.03 11.51 1.58
CA GLY A 137 2.50 12.85 1.40
C GLY A 137 3.12 13.86 2.36
N GLU A 138 3.27 13.50 3.65
CA GLU A 138 3.98 14.32 4.62
C GLU A 138 5.45 14.50 4.27
N ALA A 139 6.14 13.41 3.91
CA ALA A 139 7.56 13.41 3.59
C ALA A 139 7.92 14.32 2.40
N VAL A 140 7.03 14.43 1.40
CA VAL A 140 7.24 15.27 0.22
C VAL A 140 6.52 16.63 0.29
N GLY A 141 5.82 16.93 1.38
CA GLY A 141 5.04 18.16 1.52
C GLY A 141 3.85 18.27 0.54
N ALA A 142 3.19 17.16 0.23
CA ALA A 142 2.07 17.11 -0.69
C ALA A 142 0.81 17.77 -0.10
N GLY A 143 0.10 18.52 -0.94
CA GLY A 143 -1.24 19.03 -0.60
C GLY A 143 -2.29 17.91 -0.60
N GLY A 144 -3.39 18.11 0.15
CA GLY A 144 -4.45 17.12 0.32
C GLY A 144 -5.05 16.59 -0.99
N ARG A 145 -5.12 17.42 -2.04
CA ARG A 145 -5.57 16.96 -3.36
C ARG A 145 -4.68 15.85 -3.93
N ARG A 146 -3.35 16.00 -3.88
CA ARG A 146 -2.42 14.99 -4.38
C ARG A 146 -2.43 13.73 -3.53
N ILE A 147 -2.62 13.88 -2.22
CA ILE A 147 -2.80 12.74 -1.30
C ILE A 147 -4.04 11.94 -1.67
N LEU A 148 -5.17 12.61 -1.91
CA LEU A 148 -6.42 11.94 -2.32
C LEU A 148 -6.28 11.29 -3.71
N GLU A 149 -5.66 11.96 -4.67
CA GLU A 149 -5.40 11.39 -6.00
C GLU A 149 -4.54 10.11 -5.89
N ALA A 150 -3.46 10.13 -5.09
CA ALA A 150 -2.60 8.97 -4.87
C ALA A 150 -3.27 7.84 -4.07
N ALA A 151 -4.24 8.14 -3.22
CA ALA A 151 -4.99 7.15 -2.46
C ALA A 151 -6.04 6.39 -3.32
N ILE A 152 -6.49 7.01 -4.41
CA ILE A 152 -7.58 6.50 -5.27
C ILE A 152 -7.05 5.55 -6.35
N VAL A 153 -5.80 5.72 -6.74
CA VAL A 153 -5.14 5.03 -7.85
C VAL A 153 -4.27 3.89 -7.33
#